data_AF-A0AAT9LSB2-F1
#
_entry.id   AF-A0AAT9LSB2-F1
#
_cell.length_a   1.000
_cell.length_b   1.000
_cell.length_c   1.000
_cell.angle_alpha   90.00
_cell.angle_beta   90.00
_cell.angle_gamma   90.00
#
_symmetry.space_group_name_H-M   'P 1'
#
loop_
_entity.id
_entity.type
_entity.pdbx_description
1 polymer ?
#
loop_
_entity_poly.entity_id
_entity_poly.type
_entity_poly.pdbx_seq_one_letter_code
_entity_poly.pdbx_strand_id
1 'polypeptide(L)'
;MSSLDEMRTAMDVLVRRLAPGLPGSDLGEVFDHLVWLTDDNGVDLTTVCLEWLRGDDLRRVQAALSVSEVFLFHTRSELADNLLPLAERWPELAGRVRGILAAWDDQHG
;
A
#
# COMPACT_ATOMS: atom_id res chain seq x y z
N MET A 1 -10.69 19.87 8.68
CA MET A 1 -9.91 18.82 8.00
C MET A 1 -10.74 17.56 8.14
N SER A 2 -10.93 16.76 7.08
CA SER A 2 -11.61 15.47 7.24
C SER A 2 -10.69 14.46 7.93
N SER A 3 -11.23 13.37 8.48
CA SER A 3 -10.41 12.28 9.05
C SER A 3 -9.47 11.69 8.00
N LEU A 4 -9.94 11.55 6.75
CA LEU A 4 -9.13 11.14 5.62
C LEU A 4 -7.96 12.11 5.35
N ASP A 5 -8.19 13.42 5.43
CA ASP A 5 -7.13 14.42 5.26
C ASP A 5 -6.10 14.36 6.41
N GLU A 6 -6.55 14.08 7.63
CA GLU A 6 -5.68 13.88 8.80
C GLU A 6 -4.81 12.63 8.64
N MET A 7 -5.40 11.50 8.26
CA MET A 7 -4.69 10.25 8.00
C MET A 7 -3.68 10.42 6.85
N ARG A 8 -4.11 11.01 5.74
CA ARG A 8 -3.23 11.31 4.60
C ARG A 8 -2.04 12.17 5.02
N THR A 9 -2.30 13.22 5.79
CA THR A 9 -1.24 14.11 6.28
C THR A 9 -0.24 13.35 7.15
N ALA A 10 -0.72 12.49 8.07
CA ALA A 10 0.13 11.68 8.92
C ALA A 10 0.99 10.70 8.11
N MET A 11 0.38 9.95 7.18
CA MET A 11 1.08 9.00 6.33
C MET A 11 2.09 9.70 5.40
N ASP A 12 1.74 10.85 4.83
CA ASP A 12 2.64 11.67 4.01
C ASP A 12 3.85 12.17 4.81
N VAL A 13 3.65 12.55 6.08
CA VAL A 13 4.74 12.93 6.97
C VAL A 13 5.68 11.75 7.19
N LEU A 14 5.15 10.56 7.44
CA LEU A 14 5.97 9.35 7.66
C LEU A 14 6.81 9.02 6.42
N VAL A 15 6.21 8.97 5.22
CA VAL A 15 6.94 8.70 3.97
C VAL A 15 7.99 9.77 3.69
N ARG A 16 7.64 11.05 3.85
CA ARG A 16 8.57 12.17 3.58
C ARG A 16 9.74 12.24 4.56
N ARG A 17 9.53 11.77 5.79
CA ARG A 17 10.53 11.80 6.88
C ARG A 17 11.31 10.49 7.02
N LEU A 18 11.01 9.47 6.21
CA LEU A 18 11.83 8.26 6.12
C LEU A 18 13.30 8.61 5.93
N ALA A 19 14.16 7.94 6.71
CA ALA A 19 15.59 8.18 6.64
C ALA A 19 16.12 7.96 5.21
N PRO A 20 17.12 8.74 4.77
CA PRO A 20 17.74 8.54 3.47
C PRO A 20 18.23 7.10 3.31
N GLY A 21 17.88 6.47 2.18
CA GLY A 21 18.25 5.08 1.88
C GLY A 21 17.24 4.02 2.31
N LEU A 22 16.23 4.36 3.12
CA LEU A 22 15.14 3.43 3.42
C LEU A 22 14.07 3.46 2.33
N PRO A 23 13.62 2.30 1.81
CA PRO A 23 12.47 2.22 0.91
C PRO A 23 11.17 2.52 1.65
N GLY A 24 10.14 2.91 0.90
CA GLY A 24 8.80 3.11 1.47
C GLY A 24 8.20 1.85 2.07
N SER A 25 8.64 0.68 1.60
CA SER A 25 8.19 -0.64 2.08
C SER A 25 8.43 -0.86 3.57
N ASP A 26 9.40 -0.16 4.17
CA ASP A 26 9.72 -0.26 5.59
C ASP A 26 8.63 0.34 6.50
N LEU A 27 7.67 1.08 5.92
CA LEU A 27 6.48 1.55 6.64
C LEU A 27 5.35 0.54 6.68
N GLY A 28 5.44 -0.59 5.97
CA GLY A 28 4.37 -1.59 5.88
C GLY A 28 3.86 -2.05 7.25
N GLU A 29 4.77 -2.51 8.11
CA GLU A 29 4.42 -2.99 9.45
C GLU A 29 3.82 -1.87 10.33
N VAL A 30 4.29 -0.63 10.17
CA VAL A 30 3.73 0.52 10.88
C VAL A 30 2.28 0.77 10.44
N PHE A 31 2.02 0.72 9.14
CA PHE A 31 0.68 0.90 8.60
C PHE A 31 -0.25 -0.25 8.95
N ASP A 32 0.23 -1.49 8.91
CA ASP A 32 -0.53 -2.66 9.37
C ASP A 32 -0.93 -2.51 10.85
N HIS A 33 -0.05 -2.03 11.72
CA HIS A 33 -0.43 -1.72 13.10
C HIS A 33 -1.45 -0.58 13.19
N LEU A 34 -1.31 0.48 12.37
CA LEU A 34 -2.25 1.60 12.39
C LEU A 34 -3.67 1.18 12.00
N VAL A 35 -3.83 0.24 11.05
CA VAL A 35 -5.14 -0.33 10.67
C VAL A 35 -5.92 -0.81 11.90
N TRP A 36 -5.25 -1.47 12.85
CA TRP A 36 -5.88 -2.01 14.06
C TRP A 36 -5.99 -1.00 15.20
N LEU A 37 -5.23 0.09 15.16
CA LEU A 37 -5.18 1.09 16.22
C LEU A 37 -6.10 2.29 15.96
N THR A 38 -6.58 2.47 14.73
CA THR A 38 -7.55 3.52 14.41
C THR A 38 -8.98 3.04 14.62
N ASP A 39 -9.86 3.96 15.02
CA ASP A 39 -11.26 3.69 15.38
C ASP A 39 -12.15 3.35 14.17
N ASP A 40 -11.67 3.66 12.96
CA ASP A 40 -12.28 3.31 11.69
C ASP A 40 -11.82 1.95 11.13
N ASN A 41 -10.98 1.20 11.87
CA ASN A 41 -10.35 -0.05 11.44
C ASN A 41 -9.58 0.10 10.11
N GLY A 42 -8.90 1.23 9.91
CA GLY A 42 -8.01 1.47 8.79
C GLY A 42 -8.69 1.86 7.47
N VAL A 43 -9.96 2.25 7.48
CA VAL A 43 -10.70 2.67 6.25
C VAL A 43 -10.02 3.86 5.56
N ASP A 44 -9.67 4.90 6.31
CA ASP A 44 -9.00 6.08 5.78
C ASP A 44 -7.57 5.75 5.30
N LEU A 45 -6.83 4.92 6.05
CA LEU A 45 -5.49 4.48 5.68
C LEU A 45 -5.51 3.71 4.35
N THR A 46 -6.43 2.77 4.21
CA THR A 46 -6.61 1.96 3.00
C THR A 46 -6.96 2.83 1.79
N THR A 47 -7.80 3.84 2.01
CA THR A 47 -8.16 4.82 0.97
C THR A 47 -6.91 5.58 0.49
N VAL A 48 -6.05 6.03 1.40
CA VAL A 48 -4.78 6.69 1.04
C VAL A 48 -3.86 5.73 0.28
N CYS A 49 -3.74 4.47 0.70
CA CYS A 49 -2.95 3.47 -0.01
C CYS A 49 -3.43 3.26 -1.45
N LEU A 50 -4.74 3.14 -1.67
CA LEU A 50 -5.34 2.99 -3.00
C LEU A 50 -5.02 4.18 -3.92
N GLU A 51 -5.04 5.39 -3.37
CA GLU A 51 -4.66 6.58 -4.14
C GLU A 51 -3.16 6.61 -4.44
N TRP A 52 -2.31 6.20 -3.50
CA TRP A 52 -0.87 6.13 -3.70
C TRP A 52 -0.48 5.13 -4.78
N LEU A 53 -1.17 3.99 -4.88
CA LEU A 53 -0.95 3.02 -5.97
C LEU A 53 -1.18 3.63 -7.36
N ARG A 54 -2.01 4.67 -7.48
CA ARG A 54 -2.27 5.37 -8.75
C ARG A 54 -1.34 6.56 -8.99
N GLY A 55 -0.50 6.89 -8.01
CA GLY A 55 0.40 8.04 -8.03
C GLY A 55 1.68 7.82 -8.82
N ASP A 56 2.63 8.74 -8.65
CA ASP A 56 3.94 8.76 -9.31
C ASP A 56 5.14 8.74 -8.34
N ASP A 57 4.88 8.69 -7.03
CA ASP A 57 5.91 8.60 -6.00
C ASP A 57 6.15 7.13 -5.63
N LEU A 58 7.34 6.63 -5.98
CA LEU A 58 7.75 5.25 -5.74
C LEU A 58 7.74 4.88 -4.26
N ARG A 59 8.10 5.77 -3.34
CA ARG A 59 8.10 5.45 -1.90
C ARG A 59 6.69 5.28 -1.37
N ARG A 60 5.76 6.12 -1.81
CA ARG A 60 4.34 5.97 -1.48
C ARG A 60 3.78 4.64 -2.02
N VAL A 61 4.11 4.30 -3.26
CA VAL A 61 3.70 3.02 -3.87
C VAL A 61 4.29 1.83 -3.12
N GLN A 62 5.59 1.86 -2.79
CA GLN A 62 6.24 0.81 -1.99
C GLN A 62 5.55 0.64 -0.64
N ALA A 63 5.24 1.74 0.05
CA ALA A 63 4.56 1.69 1.35
C ALA A 63 3.15 1.09 1.22
N ALA A 64 2.37 1.51 0.22
CA ALA A 64 1.04 0.98 -0.04
C ALA A 64 1.04 -0.52 -0.38
N LEU A 65 2.01 -0.99 -1.18
CA LEU A 65 2.15 -2.41 -1.52
C LEU A 65 2.64 -3.28 -0.34
N SER A 66 3.17 -2.67 0.70
CA SER A 66 3.67 -3.38 1.88
C SER A 66 2.63 -3.57 2.97
N VAL A 67 1.47 -2.91 2.89
CA VAL A 67 0.33 -3.17 3.78
C VAL A 67 -0.24 -4.56 3.46
N SER A 68 -0.37 -5.39 4.48
CA SER A 68 -0.78 -6.80 4.38
C SER A 68 -2.14 -7.08 5.02
N GLU A 69 -2.55 -6.27 5.99
CA GLU A 69 -3.77 -6.51 6.79
C GLU A 69 -5.07 -6.06 6.09
N VAL A 70 -4.97 -5.39 4.93
CA VAL A 70 -6.16 -4.91 4.20
C VAL A 70 -6.14 -5.37 2.75
N PHE A 71 -7.20 -6.08 2.37
CA PHE A 71 -7.44 -6.42 0.97
C PHE A 71 -7.82 -5.16 0.20
N LEU A 72 -6.83 -4.57 -0.47
CA LEU A 72 -7.03 -3.38 -1.32
C LEU A 72 -7.97 -3.67 -2.51
N PHE A 73 -8.15 -4.94 -2.89
CA PHE A 73 -8.94 -5.35 -4.05
C PHE A 73 -9.78 -6.58 -3.73
N HIS A 74 -10.93 -6.70 -4.37
CA HIS A 74 -11.94 -7.71 -4.03
C HIS A 74 -11.92 -8.91 -4.98
N THR A 75 -11.23 -8.80 -6.11
CA THR A 75 -11.08 -9.88 -7.09
C THR A 75 -9.65 -10.01 -7.55
N ARG A 76 -9.27 -11.22 -7.96
CA ARG A 76 -7.96 -11.46 -8.59
C ARG A 76 -7.77 -10.55 -9.81
N SER A 77 -8.76 -10.41 -10.69
CA SER A 77 -8.63 -9.56 -11.89
C SER A 77 -8.31 -8.12 -11.50
N GLU A 78 -9.08 -7.56 -10.57
CA GLU A 78 -8.87 -6.18 -10.10
C GLU A 78 -7.48 -6.00 -9.47
N LEU A 79 -7.02 -6.96 -8.66
CA LEU A 79 -5.68 -6.97 -8.10
C LEU A 79 -4.62 -6.95 -9.21
N ALA A 80 -4.73 -7.80 -10.21
CA ALA A 80 -3.77 -7.86 -11.31
C ALA A 80 -3.80 -6.61 -12.19
N ASP A 81 -4.99 -6.11 -12.53
CA ASP A 81 -5.19 -4.93 -13.38
C ASP A 81 -4.61 -3.67 -12.74
N ASN A 82 -4.61 -3.58 -11.40
CA ASN A 82 -4.01 -2.46 -10.68
C ASN A 82 -2.51 -2.66 -10.39
N LEU A 83 -2.05 -3.89 -10.13
CA LEU A 83 -0.67 -4.13 -9.69
C LEU A 83 0.33 -4.41 -10.82
N LEU A 84 -0.08 -5.09 -11.89
CA LEU A 84 0.82 -5.40 -13.01
C LEU A 84 1.37 -4.13 -13.70
N PRO A 85 0.58 -3.07 -13.95
CA PRO A 85 1.11 -1.83 -14.51
C PRO A 85 2.19 -1.16 -13.63
N LEU A 86 2.13 -1.35 -12.30
CA LEU A 86 3.13 -0.83 -11.38
C LEU A 86 4.46 -1.57 -11.54
N ALA A 87 4.42 -2.90 -11.75
CA ALA A 87 5.61 -3.70 -12.02
C ALA A 87 6.25 -3.38 -13.38
N GLU A 88 5.44 -3.01 -14.38
CA GLU A 88 5.95 -2.54 -15.67
C GLU A 88 6.61 -1.17 -15.55
N ARG A 89 5.99 -0.25 -14.80
CA ARG A 89 6.51 1.11 -14.57
C ARG A 89 7.76 1.11 -13.69
N TRP A 90 7.78 0.29 -12.64
CA TRP A 90 8.87 0.16 -11.69
C TRP A 90 9.29 -1.31 -11.56
N PRO A 91 10.29 -1.74 -12.35
CA PRO A 91 10.74 -3.13 -12.37
C PRO A 91 11.16 -3.70 -11.01
N GLU A 92 11.63 -2.84 -10.09
CA GLU A 92 11.96 -3.23 -8.72
C GLU A 92 10.76 -3.75 -7.91
N LEU A 93 9.53 -3.36 -8.27
CA LEU A 93 8.30 -3.83 -7.62
C LEU A 93 7.82 -5.19 -8.15
N ALA A 94 8.37 -5.67 -9.27
CA ALA A 94 7.88 -6.87 -9.94
C ALA A 94 7.97 -8.14 -9.07
N GLY A 95 8.96 -8.22 -8.17
CA GLY A 95 9.04 -9.30 -7.18
C GLY A 95 7.88 -9.26 -6.20
N ARG A 96 7.61 -8.08 -5.62
CA ARG A 96 6.52 -7.88 -4.65
C ARG A 96 5.15 -8.11 -5.28
N VAL A 97 4.88 -7.55 -6.45
CA VAL A 97 3.61 -7.74 -7.18
C VAL A 97 3.33 -9.21 -7.45
N ARG A 98 4.34 -9.97 -7.93
CA ARG A 98 4.18 -11.42 -8.14
C ARG A 98 3.90 -12.16 -6.84
N GLY A 99 4.57 -11.79 -5.75
CA GLY A 99 4.32 -12.38 -4.43
C GLY A 99 2.89 -12.16 -3.94
N ILE A 100 2.36 -10.94 -4.12
CA ILE A 100 0.96 -10.62 -3.75
C ILE A 100 -0.04 -11.44 -4.59
N LEU A 101 0.17 -11.52 -5.91
CA LEU A 101 -0.70 -12.31 -6.80
C LEU A 101 -0.68 -13.80 -6.46
N ALA A 102 0.50 -14.36 -6.17
CA ALA A 102 0.63 -15.75 -5.76
C ALA A 102 -0.07 -16.03 -4.42
N ALA A 103 0.10 -15.13 -3.44
CA ALA A 103 -0.57 -15.27 -2.14
C ALA A 103 -2.11 -15.24 -2.27
N TRP A 104 -2.64 -14.41 -3.18
CA TRP A 104 -4.07 -14.40 -3.48
C TRP A 104 -4.52 -15.76 -4.04
N ASP A 105 -3.80 -16.27 -5.03
CA ASP A 105 -4.10 -17.54 -5.70
C ASP A 105 -4.06 -18.71 -4.71
N ASP A 106 -3.11 -18.72 -3.76
CA ASP A 106 -3.02 -19.74 -2.70
C ASP A 106 -4.19 -19.68 -1.69
N GLN A 107 -4.72 -18.49 -1.41
CA GLN A 107 -5.80 -18.29 -0.43
C GLN A 107 -7.20 -18.54 -1.00
N HIS A 108 -7.39 -18.39 -2.31
CA HIS A 108 -8.69 -18.44 -2.99
C HIS A 108 -8.81 -19.50 -4.09
N GLY A 109 -7.76 -20.28 -4.33
CA GLY A 109 -7.75 -21.44 -5.24
C GLY A 109 -8.22 -22.73 -4.56
#